data_AF-A0A7S1A5G1-F1
#
_entry.id   AF-A0A7S1A5G1-F1
#
_cell.length_a   1.000
_cell.length_b   1.000
_cell.length_c   1.000
_cell.angle_alpha   90.00
_cell.angle_beta   90.00
_cell.angle_gamma   90.00
#
_symmetry.space_group_name_H-M   'P 1'
#
loop_
_entity.id
_entity.type
_entity.pdbx_description
1 polymer ?
#
loop_
_entity_poly.entity_id
_entity_poly.type
_entity_poly.pdbx_seq_one_letter_code
_entity_poly.pdbx_strand_id
1 'polypeptide(L)'
;EHGDMCTVCALCGRLEDEHWNVRRAAAEALAQLAPQGDEHTITNLARAVAHHDFDVKQGAMEALVAVAGKGHPHAISCVSACLGVSRDVTKVALDTLVRLAHHGCERAVGAAIMYLDDERE
;
A
#
# COMPACT_ATOMS: atom_id res chain seq x y z
N GLU A 1 3.84 24.54 11.11
CA GLU A 1 3.48 23.62 10.00
C GLU A 1 4.66 22.96 9.29
N HIS A 2 5.92 23.07 9.78
CA HIS A 2 7.09 22.37 9.18
C HIS A 2 7.41 21.01 9.84
N GLY A 3 6.67 20.62 10.89
CA GLY A 3 6.95 19.41 11.67
C GLY A 3 6.57 18.12 10.95
N ASP A 4 5.50 18.13 10.16
CA ASP A 4 4.96 16.92 9.52
C ASP A 4 5.83 16.41 8.37
N MET A 5 6.38 17.27 7.52
CA MET A 5 7.27 16.84 6.42
C MET A 5 8.54 16.14 6.93
N CYS A 6 9.22 16.71 7.94
CA CYS A 6 10.40 16.07 8.51
C CYS A 6 10.06 14.72 9.15
N THR A 7 8.88 14.60 9.75
CA THR A 7 8.42 13.37 10.39
C THR A 7 8.09 12.31 9.34
N VAL A 8 7.39 12.66 8.26
CA VAL A 8 7.11 11.75 7.13
C VAL A 8 8.40 11.26 6.47
N CYS A 9 9.40 12.14 6.25
CA CYS A 9 10.69 11.73 5.73
C CYS A 9 11.44 10.77 6.68
N ALA A 10 11.42 11.05 7.99
CA ALA A 10 12.05 10.17 8.98
C ALA A 10 11.37 8.79 9.02
N LEU A 11 10.04 8.76 8.98
CA LEU A 11 9.25 7.53 8.96
C LEU A 11 9.44 6.74 7.66
N CYS A 12 9.60 7.41 6.52
CA CYS A 12 9.95 6.76 5.26
C CYS A 12 11.27 5.98 5.39
N GLY A 13 12.30 6.59 6.02
CA GLY A 13 13.55 5.90 6.32
C GLY A 13 13.44 4.78 7.37
N ARG A 14 12.29 4.65 8.07
CA ARG A 14 11.99 3.54 8.98
C ARG A 14 11.20 2.41 8.32
N LEU A 15 10.68 2.62 7.09
CA LEU A 15 10.07 1.53 6.30
C LEU A 15 11.09 0.48 5.86
N GLU A 16 12.39 0.83 5.84
CA GLU A 16 13.51 -0.05 5.49
C GLU A 16 14.32 -0.49 6.73
N ASP A 17 13.80 -0.25 7.94
CA ASP A 17 14.45 -0.65 9.20
C ASP A 17 14.59 -2.19 9.30
N GLU A 18 15.58 -2.72 10.02
CA GLU A 18 15.78 -4.17 10.14
C GLU A 18 14.62 -4.87 10.88
N HIS A 19 13.96 -4.13 11.77
CA HIS A 19 12.92 -4.65 12.64
C HIS A 19 11.53 -4.50 12.02
N TRP A 20 10.84 -5.63 11.80
CA TRP A 20 9.50 -5.66 11.19
C TRP A 20 8.47 -4.82 11.95
N ASN A 21 8.55 -4.77 13.28
CA ASN A 21 7.67 -3.96 14.13
C ASN A 21 7.91 -2.46 13.95
N VAL A 22 9.16 -2.04 13.72
CA VAL A 22 9.51 -0.64 13.42
C VAL A 22 9.00 -0.26 12.03
N ARG A 23 9.17 -1.14 11.04
CA ARG A 23 8.61 -0.93 9.69
C ARG A 23 7.09 -0.79 9.71
N ARG A 24 6.40 -1.65 10.46
CA ARG A 24 4.94 -1.60 10.61
C ARG A 24 4.48 -0.32 11.31
N ALA A 25 5.10 0.02 12.44
CA ALA A 25 4.80 1.25 13.17
C ALA A 25 5.06 2.50 12.31
N ALA A 26 6.09 2.47 11.47
CA ALA A 26 6.38 3.55 10.53
C ALA A 26 5.28 3.70 9.47
N ALA A 27 4.81 2.60 8.88
CA ALA A 27 3.68 2.61 7.96
C ALA A 27 2.39 3.13 8.63
N GLU A 28 2.07 2.64 9.83
CA GLU A 28 0.90 3.09 10.60
C GLU A 28 0.99 4.58 10.97
N ALA A 29 2.17 5.07 11.34
CA ALA A 29 2.39 6.49 11.64
C ALA A 29 2.28 7.35 10.39
N LEU A 30 2.83 6.90 9.25
CA LEU A 30 2.63 7.55 7.95
C LEU A 30 1.16 7.61 7.57
N ALA A 31 0.38 6.57 7.88
CA ALA A 31 -1.07 6.54 7.64
C ALA A 31 -1.83 7.66 8.34
N GLN A 32 -1.38 8.03 9.53
CA GLN A 32 -2.05 9.01 10.39
C GLN A 32 -1.50 10.43 10.21
N LEU A 33 -0.21 10.55 9.91
CA LEU A 33 0.48 11.85 9.81
C LEU A 33 0.54 12.37 8.37
N ALA A 34 0.55 11.50 7.36
CA ALA A 34 0.63 11.96 6.00
C ALA A 34 -0.69 12.63 5.57
N PRO A 35 -0.62 13.76 4.86
CA PRO A 35 -1.79 14.37 4.28
C PRO A 35 -2.47 13.40 3.31
N GLN A 36 -3.80 13.37 3.31
CA GLN A 36 -4.54 12.51 2.39
C GLN A 36 -4.20 12.86 0.94
N GLY A 37 -3.90 11.84 0.14
CA GLY A 37 -3.47 12.01 -1.25
C GLY A 37 -2.02 12.43 -1.45
N ASP A 38 -1.18 12.37 -0.41
CA ASP A 38 0.26 12.64 -0.54
C ASP A 38 0.96 11.59 -1.42
N GLU A 39 1.35 12.00 -2.63
CA GLU A 39 1.96 11.10 -3.63
C GLU A 39 3.30 10.51 -3.15
N HIS A 40 4.07 11.27 -2.36
CA HIS A 40 5.32 10.80 -1.79
C HIS A 40 5.09 9.64 -0.82
N THR A 41 4.13 9.79 0.09
CA THR A 41 3.76 8.74 1.03
C THR A 41 3.19 7.52 0.32
N ILE A 42 2.31 7.71 -0.67
CA ILE A 42 1.75 6.62 -1.47
C ILE A 42 2.86 5.83 -2.17
N THR A 43 3.85 6.52 -2.77
CA THR A 43 4.97 5.86 -3.45
C THR A 43 5.84 5.04 -2.48
N ASN A 44 6.12 5.58 -1.30
CA ASN A 44 6.92 4.89 -0.29
C ASN A 44 6.19 3.68 0.29
N LEU A 45 4.88 3.81 0.54
CA LEU A 45 4.04 2.69 0.97
C LEU A 45 3.92 1.61 -0.11
N ALA A 46 3.82 1.99 -1.39
CA ALA A 46 3.81 1.04 -2.51
C ALA A 46 5.14 0.25 -2.60
N ARG A 47 6.29 0.88 -2.31
CA ARG A 47 7.56 0.17 -2.16
C ARG A 47 7.56 -0.80 -0.97
N ALA A 48 7.00 -0.39 0.17
CA ALA A 48 6.88 -1.26 1.34
C ALA A 48 5.93 -2.46 1.11
N VAL A 49 4.91 -2.30 0.25
CA VAL A 49 4.07 -3.41 -0.24
C VAL A 49 4.84 -4.41 -1.09
N ALA A 50 5.89 -3.98 -1.80
CA ALA A 50 6.77 -4.86 -2.56
C ALA A 50 7.83 -5.57 -1.70
N HIS A 51 7.90 -5.30 -0.38
CA HIS A 51 8.84 -5.95 0.52
C HIS A 51 8.52 -7.45 0.68
N HIS A 52 9.48 -8.29 1.03
CA HIS A 52 9.24 -9.74 1.15
C HIS A 52 8.40 -10.12 2.39
N ASP A 53 8.50 -9.36 3.48
CA ASP A 53 7.85 -9.65 4.76
C ASP A 53 6.34 -9.41 4.76
N PHE A 54 5.57 -10.42 5.14
CA PHE A 54 4.10 -10.35 5.17
C PHE A 54 3.55 -9.25 6.10
N ASP A 55 4.08 -9.12 7.32
CA ASP A 55 3.65 -8.09 8.28
C ASP A 55 3.86 -6.66 7.75
N VAL A 56 4.95 -6.45 7.01
CA VAL A 56 5.29 -5.15 6.41
C VAL A 56 4.33 -4.84 5.27
N LYS A 57 4.05 -5.84 4.41
CA LYS A 57 3.07 -5.70 3.34
C LYS A 57 1.71 -5.30 3.88
N GLN A 58 1.24 -5.99 4.91
CA GLN A 58 -0.08 -5.73 5.49
C GLN A 58 -0.15 -4.32 6.10
N GLY A 59 0.84 -3.91 6.90
CA GLY A 59 0.88 -2.56 7.47
C GLY A 59 0.97 -1.47 6.41
N ALA A 60 1.79 -1.67 5.38
CA ALA A 60 1.92 -0.74 4.27
C ALA A 60 0.60 -0.58 3.48
N MET A 61 -0.17 -1.65 3.35
CA MET A 61 -1.47 -1.61 2.67
C MET A 61 -2.53 -0.86 3.45
N GLU A 62 -2.65 -1.13 4.74
CA GLU A 62 -3.62 -0.42 5.58
C GLU A 62 -3.31 1.07 5.59
N ALA A 63 -2.02 1.40 5.67
CA ALA A 63 -1.56 2.78 5.52
C ALA A 63 -1.90 3.35 4.15
N LEU A 64 -1.67 2.61 3.07
CA LEU A 64 -1.93 3.10 1.71
C LEU A 64 -3.42 3.35 1.48
N VAL A 65 -4.30 2.49 1.99
CA VAL A 65 -5.76 2.68 1.95
C VAL A 65 -6.17 3.91 2.76
N ALA A 66 -5.55 4.14 3.92
CA ALA A 66 -5.86 5.28 4.78
C ALA A 66 -5.39 6.62 4.17
N VAL A 67 -4.16 6.69 3.63
CA VAL A 67 -3.58 7.91 3.05
C VAL A 67 -4.21 8.24 1.70
N ALA A 68 -4.35 7.25 0.81
CA ALA A 68 -4.93 7.49 -0.51
C ALA A 68 -6.41 7.89 -0.41
N GLY A 69 -7.13 7.32 0.55
CA GLY A 69 -8.58 7.39 0.57
C GLY A 69 -9.20 6.54 -0.56
N LYS A 70 -10.51 6.30 -0.43
CA LYS A 70 -11.25 5.43 -1.37
C LYS A 70 -11.21 6.02 -2.78
N GLY A 71 -10.77 5.22 -3.76
CA GLY A 71 -10.80 5.60 -5.18
C GLY A 71 -9.67 6.52 -5.67
N HIS A 72 -8.57 6.68 -4.94
CA HIS A 72 -7.46 7.53 -5.40
C HIS A 72 -6.76 6.93 -6.63
N PRO A 73 -6.72 7.63 -7.78
CA PRO A 73 -6.17 7.08 -9.02
C PRO A 73 -4.67 6.78 -8.91
N HIS A 74 -3.94 7.60 -8.16
CA HIS A 74 -2.49 7.43 -7.98
C HIS A 74 -2.16 6.15 -7.19
N ALA A 75 -2.92 5.88 -6.12
CA ALA A 75 -2.76 4.67 -5.33
C ALA A 75 -3.07 3.40 -6.14
N ILE A 76 -4.14 3.44 -6.94
CA ILE A 76 -4.49 2.35 -7.85
C ILE A 76 -3.37 2.11 -8.86
N SER A 77 -2.79 3.17 -9.43
CA SER A 77 -1.69 3.04 -10.39
C SER A 77 -0.42 2.47 -9.75
N CYS A 78 -0.06 2.91 -8.54
CA CYS A 78 1.09 2.38 -7.82
C CYS A 78 0.91 0.90 -7.47
N VAL A 79 -0.24 0.53 -6.89
CA VAL A 79 -0.51 -0.87 -6.53
C VAL A 79 -0.62 -1.74 -7.79
N SER A 80 -1.19 -1.21 -8.88
CA SER A 80 -1.20 -1.90 -10.17
C SER A 80 0.20 -2.12 -10.74
N ALA A 81 1.15 -1.20 -10.50
CA ALA A 81 2.54 -1.40 -10.90
C ALA A 81 3.21 -2.52 -10.07
N CYS A 82 2.76 -2.73 -8.83
CA CYS A 82 3.24 -3.82 -7.98
C CYS A 82 2.70 -5.21 -8.39
N LEU A 83 1.62 -5.30 -9.20
CA LEU A 83 0.96 -6.55 -9.59
C LEU A 83 1.83 -7.53 -10.40
N GLY A 84 3.00 -7.12 -10.89
CA GLY A 84 3.92 -7.98 -11.66
C GLY A 84 5.21 -8.35 -10.94
N VAL A 85 5.42 -7.93 -9.69
CA VAL A 85 6.72 -8.08 -9.01
C VAL A 85 6.92 -9.50 -8.47
N SER A 86 5.89 -10.11 -7.86
CA SER A 86 5.95 -11.45 -7.27
C SER A 86 4.55 -11.96 -6.94
N ARG A 87 4.32 -13.27 -7.04
CA ARG A 87 3.01 -13.92 -6.78
C ARG A 87 2.46 -13.60 -5.36
N ASP A 88 3.35 -13.54 -4.37
CA ASP A 88 3.01 -13.12 -2.99
C ASP A 88 2.67 -11.64 -2.85
N VAL A 89 3.25 -10.78 -3.68
CA VAL A 89 2.94 -9.34 -3.68
C VAL A 89 1.63 -9.09 -4.45
N THR A 90 1.38 -9.84 -5.52
CA THR A 90 0.18 -9.75 -6.35
C THR A 90 -1.09 -10.01 -5.56
N LYS A 91 -1.12 -11.07 -4.71
CA LYS A 91 -2.28 -11.36 -3.84
C LYS A 91 -2.65 -10.16 -2.96
N VAL A 92 -1.63 -9.63 -2.29
CA VAL A 92 -1.80 -8.60 -1.28
C VAL A 92 -2.19 -7.30 -2.03
N ALA A 93 -1.53 -6.99 -3.15
CA ALA A 93 -1.83 -5.83 -4.00
C ALA A 93 -3.28 -5.86 -4.56
N LEU A 94 -3.77 -7.04 -4.93
CA LEU A 94 -5.16 -7.22 -5.34
C LEU A 94 -6.13 -6.94 -4.19
N ASP A 95 -5.85 -7.44 -2.98
CA ASP A 95 -6.67 -7.15 -1.79
C ASP A 95 -6.73 -5.64 -1.51
N THR A 96 -5.59 -4.93 -1.61
CA THR A 96 -5.57 -3.47 -1.49
C THR A 96 -6.41 -2.80 -2.55
N LEU A 97 -6.29 -3.24 -3.80
CA LEU A 97 -7.07 -2.70 -4.91
C LEU A 97 -8.56 -2.90 -4.67
N VAL A 98 -9.00 -4.07 -4.17
CA VAL A 98 -10.40 -4.33 -3.81
C VAL A 98 -10.85 -3.38 -2.69
N ARG A 99 -10.03 -3.19 -1.65
CA ARG A 99 -10.33 -2.27 -0.54
C ARG A 99 -10.38 -0.80 -0.98
N LEU A 100 -9.54 -0.41 -1.95
CA LEU A 100 -9.53 0.93 -2.56
C LEU A 100 -10.68 1.15 -3.56
N ALA A 101 -11.09 0.10 -4.28
CA ALA A 101 -12.00 0.15 -5.42
C ALA A 101 -13.49 0.14 -5.05
N HIS A 102 -13.87 0.35 -3.79
CA HIS A 102 -15.26 0.36 -3.33
C HIS A 102 -16.14 1.46 -3.97
N HIS A 103 -15.61 2.27 -4.90
CA HIS A 103 -16.37 2.98 -5.92
C HIS A 103 -15.55 3.08 -7.22
N GLY A 104 -15.84 2.23 -8.21
CA GLY A 104 -15.70 2.64 -9.62
C GLY A 104 -14.57 2.06 -10.48
N CYS A 105 -13.88 0.99 -10.08
CA CYS A 105 -12.94 0.31 -10.99
C CYS A 105 -13.36 -1.14 -11.25
N GLU A 106 -14.16 -1.34 -12.30
CA GLU A 106 -14.49 -2.66 -12.89
C GLU A 106 -13.23 -3.51 -13.15
N ARG A 107 -12.10 -2.84 -13.45
CA ARG A 107 -10.78 -3.47 -13.64
C ARG A 107 -10.15 -4.05 -12.38
N ALA A 108 -10.30 -3.41 -11.23
CA ALA A 108 -9.77 -3.92 -9.96
C ALA A 108 -10.58 -5.14 -9.48
N VAL A 109 -11.89 -5.09 -9.69
CA VAL A 109 -12.79 -6.21 -9.40
C VAL A 109 -12.53 -7.38 -10.36
N GLY A 110 -12.35 -7.13 -11.66
CA GLY A 110 -12.04 -8.17 -12.64
C GLY A 110 -10.71 -8.87 -12.39
N ALA A 111 -9.67 -8.13 -11.99
CA ALA A 111 -8.37 -8.70 -11.64
C ALA A 111 -8.43 -9.57 -10.37
N ALA A 112 -9.21 -9.15 -9.36
CA ALA A 112 -9.41 -9.94 -8.14
C ALA A 112 -10.24 -11.21 -8.41
N ILE A 113 -11.26 -11.14 -9.28
CA ILE A 113 -12.07 -12.30 -9.67
C ILE A 113 -11.22 -13.32 -10.43
N MET A 114 -10.41 -12.90 -11.41
CA MET A 114 -9.53 -13.83 -12.14
C MET A 114 -8.50 -14.52 -11.23
N TYR A 115 -7.99 -13.81 -10.22
CA TYR A 115 -7.00 -14.38 -9.32
C TYR A 115 -7.62 -15.30 -8.25
N LEU A 116 -8.85 -15.03 -7.81
CA LEU A 116 -9.60 -15.94 -6.96
C LEU A 116 -9.99 -17.24 -7.70
N ASP A 117 -10.16 -17.17 -9.03
CA ASP A 117 -10.37 -18.35 -9.88
C ASP A 117 -9.10 -19.20 -10.02
N ASP A 118 -7.92 -18.57 -10.13
CA ASP A 118 -6.59 -19.23 -10.20
C ASP A 118 -6.22 -20.01 -8.91
N GLU A 119 -6.83 -19.67 -7.75
CA GLU A 119 -6.64 -20.42 -6.49
C GLU A 119 -7.63 -21.60 -6.32
N ARG A 120 -8.55 -21.84 -7.28
CA ARG A 120 -9.51 -22.95 -7.21
C ARG A 120 -9.18 -24.14 -8.13
N GLU A 121 -8.08 -24.09 -8.89
CA GLU A 121 -7.49 -25.25 -9.58
C GLU A 121 -6.25 -25.79 -8.84
#